data_AF-A0A951Q5Y0-F1
#
_entry.id   AF-A0A951Q5Y0-F1
#
_cell.length_a   1.000
_cell.length_b   1.000
_cell.length_c   1.000
_cell.angle_alpha   90.00
_cell.angle_beta   90.00
_cell.angle_gamma   90.00
#
_symmetry.space_group_name_H-M   'P 1'
#
loop_
_entity.id
_entity.type
_entity.pdbx_description
1 polymer ?
#
loop_
_entity_poly.entity_id
_entity_poly.type
_entity_poly.pdbx_seq_one_letter_code
_entity_poly.pdbx_strand_id
1 'polypeptide(L)'
;MSIQNQNSLTDVNLFPETDYKLIGEYAGQKLLLIGKTNGYGDPIVATSATPCEPSREELYAYDLYELMKHSQEQLKITEKI
;
A
#
# COMPACT_ATOMS: atom_id res chain seq x y z
N MET A 1 9.65 4.47 -7.26
CA MET A 1 9.61 3.63 -6.05
C MET A 1 9.25 2.21 -6.50
N SER A 2 10.09 1.22 -6.22
CA SER A 2 9.79 -0.15 -6.68
C SER A 2 8.94 -0.89 -5.67
N ILE A 3 7.87 -1.53 -6.15
CA ILE A 3 7.04 -2.43 -5.33
C ILE A 3 7.66 -3.83 -5.36
N GLN A 4 8.19 -4.28 -4.23
CA GLN A 4 8.98 -5.53 -4.17
C GLN A 4 8.14 -6.78 -4.45
N ASN A 5 6.90 -6.80 -3.96
CA ASN A 5 6.00 -7.93 -4.11
C ASN A 5 5.00 -7.75 -5.25
N GLN A 6 5.29 -6.89 -6.25
CA GLN A 6 4.38 -6.65 -7.38
C GLN A 6 4.01 -7.95 -8.11
N ASN A 7 4.96 -8.86 -8.29
CA ASN A 7 4.74 -10.16 -8.94
C ASN A 7 3.88 -11.13 -8.10
N SER A 8 3.72 -10.86 -6.81
CA SER A 8 2.89 -11.66 -5.90
C SER A 8 1.45 -11.16 -5.83
N LEU A 9 1.15 -9.98 -6.39
CA LEU A 9 -0.20 -9.47 -6.48
C LEU A 9 -0.87 -10.08 -7.72
N THR A 10 -1.74 -11.06 -7.50
CA THR A 10 -2.57 -11.64 -8.56
C THR A 10 -3.84 -10.80 -8.74
N ASP A 11 -4.27 -10.59 -9.98
CA ASP A 11 -5.54 -9.93 -10.30
C ASP A 11 -5.69 -8.51 -9.75
N VAL A 12 -4.60 -7.72 -9.77
CA VAL A 12 -4.64 -6.29 -9.43
C VAL A 12 -4.40 -5.42 -10.67
N ASN A 13 -5.04 -4.26 -10.69
CA ASN A 13 -4.75 -3.16 -11.60
C ASN A 13 -4.00 -2.08 -10.82
N LEU A 14 -2.70 -1.99 -11.05
CA LEU A 14 -1.85 -0.97 -10.44
C LEU A 14 -1.91 0.31 -11.27
N PHE A 15 -2.03 1.42 -10.57
CA PHE A 15 -1.93 2.75 -11.16
C PHE A 15 -0.48 3.02 -11.60
N PRO A 16 -0.26 3.94 -12.56
CA PRO A 16 1.08 4.45 -12.80
C PRO A 16 1.59 5.17 -11.54
N GLU A 17 2.90 5.16 -11.31
CA GLU A 17 3.51 5.76 -10.10
C GLU A 17 3.16 7.25 -9.91
N THR A 18 2.86 7.96 -11.00
CA THR A 18 2.43 9.36 -10.99
C THR A 18 1.05 9.57 -10.36
N ASP A 19 0.22 8.52 -10.30
CA ASP A 19 -1.13 8.54 -9.76
C ASP A 19 -1.22 7.91 -8.35
N TYR A 20 -0.07 7.56 -7.75
CA TYR A 20 -0.05 7.09 -6.37
C TYR A 20 -0.51 8.19 -5.42
N LYS A 21 -1.46 7.87 -4.55
CA LYS A 21 -2.04 8.84 -3.61
C LYS A 21 -1.73 8.47 -2.18
N LEU A 22 -1.27 9.45 -1.39
CA LEU A 22 -1.11 9.27 0.05
C LEU A 22 -2.49 9.27 0.71
N ILE A 23 -2.93 8.11 1.17
CA ILE A 23 -4.25 7.96 1.79
C ILE A 23 -4.21 7.91 3.31
N GLY A 24 -3.00 7.84 3.89
CA GLY A 24 -2.84 7.75 5.33
C GLY A 24 -1.46 7.31 5.78
N GLU A 25 -1.43 6.73 6.98
CA GLU A 25 -0.24 6.19 7.60
C GLU A 25 -0.51 4.80 8.20
N TYR A 26 0.51 3.96 8.15
CA TYR A 26 0.54 2.63 8.74
C TYR A 26 1.84 2.48 9.52
N ALA A 27 1.78 2.19 10.82
CA ALA A 27 2.99 2.07 11.66
C ALA A 27 3.91 3.31 11.64
N GLY A 28 3.34 4.51 11.45
CA GLY A 28 4.10 5.75 11.27
C GLY A 28 4.82 5.88 9.92
N GLN A 29 4.56 4.97 8.98
CA GLN A 29 5.00 5.03 7.60
C GLN A 29 3.87 5.50 6.69
N LYS A 30 4.22 6.10 5.54
CA LYS A 30 3.24 6.59 4.56
C LYS A 30 2.50 5.41 3.91
N LEU A 31 1.18 5.51 3.88
CA LEU A 31 0.31 4.56 3.20
C LEU A 31 -0.17 5.14 1.87
N LEU A 32 0.28 4.55 0.77
CA LEU A 32 -0.01 4.99 -0.59
C LEU A 32 -1.09 4.08 -1.21
N LEU A 33 -2.14 4.63 -1.79
CA LEU A 33 -3.01 3.91 -2.71
C LEU A 33 -2.29 3.78 -4.06
N ILE A 34 -2.06 2.54 -4.48
CA ILE A 34 -1.27 2.21 -5.68
C ILE A 34 -2.06 1.44 -6.72
N GLY A 35 -3.30 1.03 -6.42
CA GLY A 35 -4.11 0.29 -7.37
C GLY A 35 -5.39 -0.23 -6.76
N LYS A 36 -6.07 -1.12 -7.51
CA LYS A 36 -7.28 -1.80 -7.09
C LYS A 36 -7.31 -3.26 -7.56
N THR A 37 -8.03 -4.14 -6.88
CA THR A 37 -8.30 -5.49 -7.38
C THR A 37 -9.19 -5.45 -8.63
N ASN A 38 -9.00 -6.37 -9.58
CA ASN A 38 -9.80 -6.45 -10.81
C ASN A 38 -11.24 -6.96 -10.57
N GLY A 39 -11.50 -7.57 -9.40
CA GLY A 39 -12.81 -8.12 -9.04
C GLY A 39 -13.78 -7.07 -8.52
N TYR A 40 -13.64 -6.70 -7.25
CA TYR A 40 -14.54 -5.77 -6.56
C TYR A 40 -14.00 -4.33 -6.51
N GLY A 41 -12.79 -4.10 -7.04
CA GLY A 41 -12.16 -2.79 -7.00
C GLY A 41 -11.60 -2.43 -5.63
N ASP A 42 -11.27 -3.43 -4.81
CA ASP A 42 -10.73 -3.23 -3.47
C ASP A 42 -9.39 -2.48 -3.54
N PRO A 43 -9.17 -1.48 -2.69
CA PRO A 43 -7.97 -0.67 -2.74
C PRO A 43 -6.72 -1.49 -2.37
N ILE A 44 -5.74 -1.45 -3.27
CA ILE A 44 -4.39 -1.96 -3.05
C ILE A 44 -3.51 -0.81 -2.60
N VAL A 45 -2.89 -0.99 -1.44
CA VAL A 45 -2.10 0.03 -0.77
C VAL A 45 -0.66 -0.42 -0.62
N ALA A 46 0.27 0.51 -0.55
CA ALA A 46 1.66 0.22 -0.30
C ALA A 46 2.25 1.07 0.82
N THR A 47 3.16 0.49 1.56
CA THR A 47 3.90 1.14 2.63
C THR A 47 5.35 0.63 2.64
N SER A 48 6.26 1.39 3.22
CA SER A 48 7.65 0.96 3.44
C SER A 48 7.67 -0.16 4.48
N ALA A 49 8.36 -1.27 4.15
CA ALA A 49 8.43 -2.42 5.04
C ALA A 49 9.25 -2.16 6.32
N THR A 50 10.19 -1.22 6.30
CA THR A 50 11.08 -0.94 7.43
C THR A 50 11.23 0.57 7.69
N PRO A 51 11.01 1.03 8.93
CA PRO A 51 11.25 2.44 9.32
C PRO A 51 12.73 2.84 9.29
N CYS A 52 13.65 1.87 9.28
CA CYS A 52 15.07 2.07 9.63
C CYS A 52 16.03 2.13 8.45
N GLU A 53 15.62 1.84 7.22
CA GLU A 53 16.51 1.90 6.06
C GLU A 53 16.07 2.97 5.06
N PRO A 54 16.64 4.20 5.14
CA PRO A 54 16.33 5.29 4.22
C PRO A 54 16.92 5.11 2.81
N SER A 55 17.71 4.06 2.59
CA SER A 55 18.57 3.91 1.42
C SER A 55 17.89 3.25 0.21
N ARG A 56 16.73 2.61 0.45
CA ARG A 56 15.93 1.97 -0.60
C ARG A 56 14.46 2.24 -0.28
N GLU A 57 13.82 3.12 -1.04
CA GLU A 57 12.36 3.31 -1.01
C GLU A 57 11.68 2.06 -1.59
N GLU A 58 11.76 0.95 -0.85
CA GLU A 58 11.14 -0.34 -1.16
C GLU A 58 9.74 -0.35 -0.57
N LEU A 59 8.77 -0.35 -1.47
CA LEU A 59 7.37 -0.42 -1.11
C LEU A 59 6.89 -1.87 -1.14
N TYR A 60 6.07 -2.22 -0.16
CA TYR A 60 5.33 -3.46 -0.15
C TYR A 60 3.85 -3.17 -0.29
N ALA A 61 3.23 -3.86 -1.23
CA ALA A 61 1.82 -3.75 -1.55
C ALA A 61 0.99 -4.76 -0.74
N TYR A 62 -0.17 -4.33 -0.29
CA TYR A 62 -1.11 -5.11 0.49
C TYR A 62 -2.53 -4.78 0.03
N ASP A 63 -3.43 -5.75 0.13
CA ASP A 63 -4.85 -5.45 0.14
C ASP A 63 -5.17 -4.67 1.43
N LEU A 64 -5.87 -3.53 1.30
CA LEU A 64 -6.17 -2.68 2.45
C LEU A 64 -6.99 -3.41 3.53
N TYR A 65 -7.95 -4.23 3.13
CA TYR A 65 -8.80 -4.96 4.08
C TYR A 65 -8.02 -6.03 4.82
N GLU A 66 -7.13 -6.76 4.13
CA GLU A 66 -6.25 -7.72 4.79
C GLU A 66 -5.24 -7.01 5.70
N LEU A 67 -4.71 -5.85 5.30
CA LEU A 67 -3.87 -5.01 6.16
C LEU A 67 -4.63 -4.56 7.42
N MET A 68 -5.86 -4.11 7.27
CA MET A 68 -6.74 -3.72 8.39
C MET A 68 -7.04 -4.87 9.34
N LYS A 69 -7.23 -6.08 8.81
CA LYS A 69 -7.60 -7.27 9.56
C LYS A 69 -6.42 -7.90 10.30
N HIS A 70 -5.24 -7.86 9.71
CA HIS A 70 -4.03 -8.51 10.26
C HIS A 70 -3.13 -7.57 11.05
N SER A 71 -3.32 -6.26 10.94
CA SER A 71 -2.48 -5.32 11.67
C SER A 71 -2.88 -5.17 13.14
N GLN A 72 -1.90 -5.32 14.01
CA GLN A 72 -1.98 -4.86 15.41
C GLN A 72 -1.59 -3.39 15.56
N GLU A 73 -1.07 -2.76 14.50
CA GLU A 73 -0.61 -1.38 14.49
C GLU A 73 -1.72 -0.43 14.04
N GLN A 74 -1.60 0.83 14.42
CA GLN A 74 -2.63 1.83 14.17
C GLN A 74 -2.60 2.28 12.71
N LEU A 75 -3.50 1.72 11.90
CA LEU A 75 -3.82 2.24 10.58
C LEU A 75 -4.59 3.55 10.72
N LYS A 76 -4.05 4.64 10.14
CA LYS A 76 -4.71 5.95 10.10
C LYS A 76 -4.98 6.33 8.66
N ILE A 77 -6.21 6.15 8.21
CA ILE A 77 -6.66 6.61 6.89
C ILE A 77 -7.13 8.06 7.04
N THR A 78 -6.51 8.98 6.33
CA THR A 78 -6.80 10.42 6.39
C THR A 78 -7.57 10.92 5.16
N GLU A 79 -7.50 10.19 4.04
CA GLU A 79 -8.26 10.50 2.83
C GLU A 79 -9.39 9.51 2.57
N LYS A 80 -10.45 9.97 1.88
CA LYS A 80 -11.49 9.07 1.36
C LYS A 80 -10.95 8.35 0.11
N ILE A 81 -11.05 7.03 0.12
CA ILE A 81 -10.53 6.10 -0.90
C ILE A 81 -11.64 5.65 -1.85
#